data_AF-Q2A708-F1
#
_entry.id   AF-Q2A708-F1
#
_cell.length_a   1.000
_cell.length_b   1.000
_cell.length_c   1.000
_cell.angle_alpha   90.00
_cell.angle_beta   90.00
_cell.angle_gamma   90.00
#
_symmetry.space_group_name_H-M   'P 1'
#
loop_
_entity.id
_entity.type
_entity.pdbx_description
1 polymer ?
#
loop_
_entity_poly.entity_id
_entity_poly.type
_entity_poly.pdbx_seq_one_letter_code
_entity_poly.pdbx_strand_id
1 'polypeptide(L)'
;MQLVNVLPLVCPSHHNCRMFQAAFCLAFMCFLCSGELTWEMTSTPGLTVGSIDFALDGTFATIYLPSSKTNPFGDSITLTEPAVPHHTCAVKVLWVICAWRPPSDLLLSLKPGLLFTHNLFLDTLSRCIAACSISPKGYVMGQDVQESGRSIKTYEGSAGIEELGRSQDLQ
;
A
#
# COMPACT_ATOMS: atom_id res chain seq x y z
N MET A 1 2.01 5.18 -5.33
CA MET A 1 2.07 4.39 -4.07
C MET A 1 2.30 2.92 -4.42
N GLN A 2 3.48 2.34 -4.12
CA GLN A 2 3.83 0.97 -4.52
C GLN A 2 2.87 -0.09 -3.96
N LEU A 3 2.31 0.16 -2.77
CA LEU A 3 1.40 -0.73 -2.08
C LEU A 3 0.10 -1.03 -2.89
N VAL A 4 -0.42 -0.07 -3.67
CA VAL A 4 -1.60 -0.32 -4.53
C VAL A 4 -1.28 -1.33 -5.63
N ASN A 5 -0.04 -1.33 -6.14
CA ASN A 5 0.35 -2.15 -7.28
C ASN A 5 0.47 -3.63 -6.91
N VAL A 6 0.83 -3.94 -5.67
CA VAL A 6 0.96 -5.31 -5.16
C VAL A 6 -0.35 -5.84 -4.56
N LEU A 7 -1.33 -4.97 -4.31
CA LEU A 7 -2.59 -5.32 -3.68
C LEU A 7 -3.37 -6.43 -4.40
N PRO A 8 -3.42 -6.50 -5.74
CA PRO A 8 -4.06 -7.62 -6.44
C PRO A 8 -3.40 -8.98 -6.18
N LEU A 9 -2.11 -9.02 -5.80
CA LEU A 9 -1.40 -10.26 -5.43
C LEU A 9 -1.81 -10.74 -4.04
N VAL A 10 -2.16 -9.80 -3.15
CA VAL A 10 -2.52 -10.07 -1.75
C VAL A 10 -4.02 -10.30 -1.60
N CYS A 11 -4.84 -9.65 -2.42
CA CYS A 11 -6.29 -9.67 -2.33
C CYS A 11 -6.91 -10.08 -3.69
N PRO A 12 -7.23 -11.37 -3.90
CA PRO A 12 -7.73 -11.86 -5.19
C PRO A 12 -9.16 -11.41 -5.49
N SER A 13 -9.93 -11.02 -4.47
CA SER A 13 -11.28 -10.48 -4.67
C SER A 13 -11.20 -9.06 -5.23
N HIS A 14 -11.68 -8.88 -6.47
CA HIS A 14 -11.71 -7.58 -7.12
C HIS A 14 -12.42 -6.50 -6.28
N HIS A 15 -13.51 -6.88 -5.60
CA HIS A 15 -14.25 -5.97 -4.72
C HIS A 15 -13.40 -5.55 -3.52
N ASN A 16 -12.83 -6.52 -2.81
CA ASN A 16 -12.03 -6.24 -1.62
C ASN A 16 -10.76 -5.47 -1.98
N CYS A 17 -10.13 -5.77 -3.12
CA CYS A 17 -8.99 -5.03 -3.65
C CYS A 17 -9.33 -3.54 -3.87
N ARG A 18 -10.51 -3.22 -4.43
CA ARG A 18 -10.95 -1.81 -4.56
C ARG A 18 -11.15 -1.15 -3.20
N MET A 19 -11.67 -1.87 -2.22
CA MET A 19 -11.89 -1.34 -0.86
C MET A 19 -10.56 -1.05 -0.14
N PHE A 20 -9.60 -1.97 -0.19
CA PHE A 20 -8.26 -1.71 0.37
C PHE A 20 -7.52 -0.62 -0.39
N GLN A 21 -7.65 -0.54 -1.72
CA GLN A 21 -7.09 0.54 -2.51
C GLN A 21 -7.65 1.89 -2.04
N ALA A 22 -8.97 1.99 -1.87
CA ALA A 22 -9.63 3.18 -1.35
C ALA A 22 -9.12 3.55 0.04
N ALA A 23 -9.07 2.56 0.95
CA ALA A 23 -8.59 2.78 2.31
C ALA A 23 -7.16 3.30 2.35
N PHE A 24 -6.25 2.71 1.56
CA PHE A 24 -4.86 3.16 1.53
C PHE A 24 -4.69 4.53 0.87
N CYS A 25 -5.43 4.82 -0.21
CA CYS A 25 -5.41 6.13 -0.84
C CYS A 25 -5.94 7.21 0.11
N LEU A 26 -7.03 6.94 0.82
CA LEU A 26 -7.59 7.87 1.81
C LEU A 26 -6.65 8.08 2.99
N ALA A 27 -6.13 6.99 3.60
CA ALA A 27 -5.18 7.10 4.70
C ALA A 27 -3.96 7.95 4.33
N PHE A 28 -3.44 7.76 3.11
CA PHE A 28 -2.26 8.49 2.63
C PHE A 28 -2.55 9.95 2.27
N MET A 29 -3.61 10.21 1.50
CA MET A 29 -3.92 11.56 1.00
C MET A 29 -4.52 12.46 2.09
N CYS A 30 -5.44 11.90 2.87
CA CYS A 30 -6.18 12.61 3.90
C CYS A 30 -5.53 12.51 5.30
N PHE A 31 -4.36 11.88 5.41
CA PHE A 31 -3.66 11.64 6.68
C PHE A 31 -4.50 10.94 7.75
N LEU A 32 -5.41 10.06 7.31
CA LEU A 32 -6.34 9.37 8.21
C LEU A 32 -5.67 8.22 8.94
N CYS A 33 -6.03 8.09 10.21
CA CYS A 33 -5.69 6.90 10.99
C CYS A 33 -6.59 5.73 10.56
N SER A 34 -6.09 4.50 10.70
CA SER A 34 -6.85 3.28 10.43
C SER A 34 -8.17 3.23 11.20
N GLY A 35 -8.23 3.79 12.40
CA GLY A 35 -9.45 3.89 13.22
C GLY A 35 -10.57 4.75 12.62
N GLU A 36 -10.27 5.66 11.69
CA GLU A 36 -11.28 6.50 11.01
C GLU A 36 -11.88 5.79 9.79
N LEU A 37 -11.17 4.80 9.26
CA LEU A 37 -11.55 4.01 8.09
C LEU A 37 -12.17 2.66 8.46
N THR A 38 -11.98 2.21 9.70
CA THR A 38 -12.34 0.85 10.13
C THR A 38 -13.57 0.86 11.01
N TRP A 39 -14.29 -0.26 10.98
CA TRP A 39 -15.46 -0.47 11.80
C TRP A 39 -15.13 -1.35 13.00
N GLU A 40 -15.41 -0.86 14.21
CA GLU A 40 -15.41 -1.65 15.45
C GLU A 40 -16.79 -1.53 16.12
N MET A 41 -17.31 -2.63 16.68
CA MET A 41 -18.65 -2.68 17.30
C MET A 41 -18.86 -1.67 18.44
N THR A 42 -17.79 -1.11 19.00
CA THR A 42 -17.82 -0.20 20.14
C THR A 42 -17.45 1.25 19.78
N SER A 43 -17.21 1.56 18.51
CA SER A 43 -16.76 2.89 18.07
C SER A 43 -17.87 3.69 17.37
N THR A 44 -17.59 4.98 17.15
CA THR A 44 -18.38 5.88 16.29
C THR A 44 -18.70 5.24 14.94
N PRO A 45 -19.83 5.61 14.30
CA PRO A 45 -20.21 5.01 13.02
C PRO A 45 -19.10 5.23 11.99
N GLY A 46 -18.65 4.14 11.37
CA GLY A 46 -17.68 4.21 10.28
C GLY A 46 -18.17 5.08 9.13
N LEU A 47 -17.21 5.59 8.35
CA LEU A 47 -17.47 6.47 7.22
C LEU A 47 -18.49 5.84 6.25
N THR A 48 -19.51 6.59 5.86
CA THR A 48 -20.57 6.11 4.96
C THR A 48 -20.38 6.65 3.55
N VAL A 49 -21.08 6.08 2.57
CA VAL A 49 -21.12 6.64 1.20
C VAL A 49 -21.68 8.05 1.22
N GLY A 50 -22.67 8.33 2.07
CA GLY A 50 -23.26 9.68 2.23
C GLY A 50 -22.32 10.70 2.88
N SER A 51 -21.18 10.26 3.40
CA SER A 51 -20.14 11.14 3.92
C SER A 51 -19.23 11.70 2.81
N ILE A 52 -19.43 11.31 1.55
CA ILE A 52 -18.64 11.75 0.41
C ILE A 52 -19.51 12.60 -0.51
N ASP A 53 -19.09 13.83 -0.76
CA ASP A 53 -19.70 14.70 -1.76
C ASP A 53 -18.71 14.97 -2.90
N PHE A 54 -19.18 14.84 -4.15
CA PHE A 54 -18.34 15.02 -5.32
C PHE A 54 -18.68 16.34 -5.99
N ALA A 55 -17.66 17.11 -6.36
CA ALA A 55 -17.86 18.28 -7.20
C ALA A 55 -18.53 17.87 -8.52
N LEU A 56 -19.47 18.69 -9.01
CA LEU A 56 -20.21 18.41 -10.26
C LEU A 56 -19.28 18.25 -11.47
N ASP A 57 -18.16 18.97 -11.47
CA ASP A 57 -17.13 18.90 -12.51
C ASP A 57 -16.10 17.79 -12.28
N GLY A 58 -16.21 17.04 -11.18
CA GLY A 58 -15.31 15.95 -10.80
C GLY A 58 -13.91 16.40 -10.39
N THR A 59 -13.70 17.69 -10.14
CA THR A 59 -12.36 18.25 -9.86
C THR A 59 -11.90 18.03 -8.43
N PHE A 60 -12.82 17.80 -7.49
CA PHE A 60 -12.51 17.46 -6.10
C PHE A 60 -13.63 16.63 -5.48
N ALA A 61 -13.35 16.05 -4.32
CA ALA A 61 -14.35 15.46 -3.44
C ALA A 61 -14.19 16.03 -2.02
N THR A 62 -15.32 16.20 -1.34
CA THR A 62 -15.40 16.58 0.06
C THR A 62 -15.74 15.33 0.87
N ILE A 63 -14.98 15.11 1.95
CA ILE A 63 -15.12 13.96 2.84
C ILE A 63 -15.50 14.50 4.22
N TYR A 64 -16.68 14.13 4.68
CA TYR A 64 -17.22 14.49 5.99
C TYR A 64 -16.90 13.38 7.00
N LEU A 65 -15.90 13.62 7.85
CA LEU A 65 -15.56 12.69 8.92
C LEU A 65 -16.46 12.96 10.13
N PRO A 66 -17.25 11.97 10.57
CA PRO A 66 -17.95 12.08 11.85
C PRO A 66 -16.92 12.22 12.97
N SER A 67 -17.30 12.89 14.06
CA SER A 67 -16.44 13.19 15.21
C SER A 67 -15.51 12.02 15.54
N SER A 68 -14.22 12.22 15.28
CA SER A 68 -13.24 11.14 15.42
C SER A 68 -12.99 10.87 16.90
N LYS A 69 -12.62 9.63 17.22
CA LYS A 69 -12.21 9.22 18.57
C LYS A 69 -10.99 10.01 19.09
N THR A 70 -10.24 10.67 18.20
CA THR A 70 -9.07 11.49 18.52
C THR A 70 -9.37 12.98 18.63
N ASN A 71 -10.60 13.43 18.32
CA ASN A 71 -11.00 14.81 18.55
C ASN A 71 -11.67 14.96 19.94
N PRO A 72 -10.96 15.49 20.96
CA PRO A 72 -11.53 15.66 22.30
C PRO A 72 -12.69 16.67 22.34
N PHE A 73 -12.88 17.47 21.29
CA PHE A 73 -13.96 18.45 21.17
C PHE A 73 -15.20 17.88 20.47
N GLY A 74 -15.10 16.69 19.88
CA GLY A 74 -16.24 16.04 19.26
C GLY A 74 -16.74 16.72 17.98
N ASP A 75 -15.94 17.59 17.35
CA ASP A 75 -16.31 18.24 16.11
C ASP A 75 -16.04 17.33 14.90
N SER A 76 -16.97 17.33 13.95
CA SER A 76 -16.78 16.70 12.64
C SER A 76 -15.72 17.46 11.83
N ILE A 77 -14.89 16.74 11.09
CA ILE A 77 -13.87 17.33 10.22
C ILE A 77 -14.33 17.21 8.77
N THR A 78 -14.13 18.27 8.00
CA THR A 78 -14.35 18.26 6.55
C THR A 78 -13.00 18.31 5.85
N LEU A 79 -12.75 17.33 4.99
CA LEU A 79 -11.55 17.27 4.16
C LEU A 79 -11.92 17.49 2.69
N THR A 80 -11.10 18.22 1.96
CA THR A 80 -11.30 18.46 0.53
C THR A 80 -10.10 17.91 -0.23
N GLU A 81 -10.33 16.91 -1.07
CA GLU A 81 -9.29 16.24 -1.86
C GLU A 81 -9.43 16.58 -3.34
N PRO A 82 -8.40 17.14 -3.98
CA PRO A 82 -8.42 17.41 -5.40
C PRO A 82 -8.24 16.13 -6.24
N ALA A 83 -8.88 16.12 -7.40
CA ALA A 83 -8.66 15.10 -8.41
C ALA A 83 -7.29 15.30 -9.07
N VAL A 84 -6.51 14.23 -9.11
CA VAL A 84 -5.19 14.22 -9.75
C VAL A 84 -5.14 13.15 -10.85
N PRO A 85 -4.36 13.36 -11.93
CA PRO A 85 -4.23 12.39 -13.01
C PRO A 85 -3.34 11.20 -12.61
N HIS A 86 -3.64 10.54 -11.49
CA HIS A 86 -2.88 9.41 -10.97
C HIS A 86 -3.80 8.26 -10.52
N HIS A 87 -3.28 7.02 -10.55
CA HIS A 87 -4.04 5.81 -10.19
C HIS A 87 -4.32 5.69 -8.68
N THR A 88 -3.65 6.50 -7.86
CA THR A 88 -3.88 6.61 -6.41
C THR A 88 -4.71 7.83 -6.03
N CYS A 89 -5.34 8.49 -7.01
CA CYS A 89 -6.20 9.63 -6.76
C CYS A 89 -7.39 9.22 -5.88
N ALA A 90 -7.49 9.82 -4.69
CA ALA A 90 -8.57 9.55 -3.75
C ALA A 90 -9.94 9.75 -4.40
N VAL A 91 -10.14 10.86 -5.12
CA VAL A 91 -11.40 11.16 -5.83
C VAL A 91 -11.79 10.05 -6.81
N LYS A 92 -10.86 9.58 -7.64
CA LYS A 92 -11.15 8.52 -8.63
C LYS A 92 -11.48 7.20 -7.97
N VAL A 93 -10.75 6.84 -6.91
CA VAL A 93 -10.99 5.58 -6.20
C VAL A 93 -12.31 5.64 -5.43
N LEU A 94 -12.59 6.75 -4.75
CA LEU A 94 -13.88 7.04 -4.10
C LEU A 94 -15.04 6.92 -5.09
N TRP A 95 -14.92 7.55 -6.26
CA TRP A 95 -15.95 7.48 -7.31
C TRP A 95 -16.30 6.04 -7.66
N VAL A 96 -15.28 5.18 -7.84
CA VAL A 96 -15.48 3.76 -8.18
C VAL A 96 -16.16 2.98 -7.06
N ILE A 97 -15.82 3.25 -5.80
CA ILE A 97 -16.39 2.50 -4.67
C ILE A 97 -17.76 3.03 -4.20
N CYS A 98 -18.08 4.29 -4.48
CA CYS A 98 -19.36 4.91 -4.17
C CYS A 98 -20.40 4.70 -5.28
N ALA A 99 -19.96 4.49 -6.52
CA ALA A 99 -20.85 4.31 -7.66
C ALA A 99 -21.91 3.24 -7.40
N TRP A 100 -23.18 3.61 -7.56
CA TRP A 100 -24.34 2.73 -7.42
C TRP A 100 -24.59 2.18 -6.00
N ARG A 101 -24.01 2.81 -4.97
CA ARG A 101 -24.26 2.44 -3.57
C ARG A 101 -25.17 3.46 -2.88
N PRO A 102 -26.07 3.02 -1.98
CA PRO A 102 -26.92 3.93 -1.23
C PRO A 102 -26.10 4.75 -0.22
N PRO A 103 -26.51 5.99 0.13
CA PRO A 103 -25.77 6.82 1.07
C PRO A 103 -25.61 6.20 2.47
N SER A 104 -26.55 5.36 2.89
CA SER A 104 -26.52 4.67 4.20
C SER A 104 -25.50 3.54 4.30
N ASP A 105 -24.91 3.12 3.19
CA ASP A 105 -23.92 2.06 3.18
C ASP A 105 -22.60 2.50 3.81
N LEU A 106 -21.92 1.59 4.51
CA LEU A 106 -20.52 1.79 4.91
C LEU A 106 -19.64 2.01 3.68
N LEU A 107 -18.82 3.05 3.69
CA LEU A 107 -17.92 3.37 2.59
C LEU A 107 -17.02 2.18 2.26
N LEU A 108 -16.42 1.59 3.29
CA LEU A 108 -15.56 0.42 3.17
C LEU A 108 -16.30 -0.82 3.69
N SER A 109 -16.79 -1.64 2.76
CA SER A 109 -17.48 -2.91 3.06
C SER A 109 -16.87 -4.04 2.24
N LEU A 110 -16.56 -5.17 2.87
CA LEU A 110 -15.91 -6.30 2.18
C LEU A 110 -16.92 -7.39 1.82
N LYS A 111 -16.64 -8.12 0.74
CA LYS A 111 -17.43 -9.29 0.35
C LYS A 111 -16.80 -10.58 0.90
N PRO A 112 -17.62 -11.56 1.33
CA PRO A 112 -19.10 -11.56 1.35
C PRO A 112 -19.70 -11.10 2.70
N GLY A 113 -19.85 -9.79 2.93
CA GLY A 113 -20.50 -9.25 4.13
C GLY A 113 -19.57 -9.06 5.33
N LEU A 114 -18.26 -9.05 5.11
CA LEU A 114 -17.26 -8.79 6.14
C LEU A 114 -17.13 -7.29 6.40
N LEU A 115 -17.02 -6.93 7.67
CA LEU A 115 -16.73 -5.57 8.09
C LEU A 115 -15.25 -5.26 7.82
N PHE A 116 -14.97 -4.01 7.46
CA PHE A 116 -13.61 -3.53 7.27
C PHE A 116 -12.98 -3.22 8.63
N THR A 117 -12.41 -4.24 9.29
CA THR A 117 -11.87 -4.12 10.65
C THR A 117 -10.42 -3.63 10.67
N HIS A 118 -10.01 -3.07 11.81
CA HIS A 118 -8.64 -2.61 12.04
C HIS A 118 -7.58 -3.71 11.80
N ASN A 119 -7.83 -4.90 12.34
CA ASN A 119 -6.92 -6.04 12.17
C ASN A 119 -6.76 -6.45 10.71
N LEU A 120 -7.84 -6.42 9.94
CA LEU A 120 -7.82 -6.82 8.54
C LEU A 120 -7.11 -5.78 7.66
N PHE A 121 -7.25 -4.49 8.00
CA PHE A 121 -6.46 -3.42 7.40
C PHE A 121 -4.96 -3.62 7.65
N LEU A 122 -4.55 -3.83 8.91
CA LEU A 122 -3.14 -4.02 9.26
C LEU A 122 -2.53 -5.31 8.68
N ASP A 123 -3.27 -6.42 8.72
CA ASP A 123 -2.84 -7.70 8.13
C ASP A 123 -2.60 -7.55 6.61
N THR A 124 -3.54 -6.91 5.91
CA THR A 124 -3.41 -6.68 4.47
C THR A 124 -2.27 -5.70 4.14
N LEU A 125 -2.14 -4.63 4.93
CA LEU A 125 -1.02 -3.68 4.82
C LEU A 125 0.32 -4.39 4.99
N SER A 126 0.46 -5.22 6.03
CA SER A 126 1.68 -5.98 6.32
C SER A 126 2.04 -6.93 5.18
N ARG A 127 1.07 -7.68 4.65
CA ARG A 127 1.29 -8.53 3.46
C ARG A 127 1.70 -7.73 2.23
N CYS A 128 1.11 -6.56 2.01
CA CYS A 128 1.49 -5.71 0.88
C CYS A 128 2.90 -5.14 1.06
N ILE A 129 3.30 -4.73 2.27
CA ILE A 129 4.68 -4.31 2.56
C ILE A 129 5.65 -5.45 2.29
N ALA A 130 5.35 -6.66 2.77
CA ALA A 130 6.16 -7.84 2.50
C ALA A 130 6.30 -8.11 0.99
N ALA A 131 5.21 -7.99 0.22
CA ALA A 131 5.23 -8.16 -1.24
C ALA A 131 6.04 -7.06 -1.95
N CYS A 132 5.98 -5.81 -1.48
CA CYS A 132 6.79 -4.70 -2.01
C CYS A 132 8.30 -4.94 -1.79
N SER A 133 8.66 -5.55 -0.67
CA SER A 133 10.06 -5.90 -0.34
C SER A 133 10.62 -7.04 -1.20
N ILE A 134 9.76 -7.77 -1.94
CA ILE A 134 10.15 -8.88 -2.83
C ILE A 134 10.08 -8.44 -4.30
N SER A 135 10.60 -7.26 -4.67
CA SER A 135 10.81 -6.96 -6.10
C SER A 135 12.06 -7.68 -6.59
N PRO A 136 11.96 -8.81 -7.34
CA PRO A 136 13.09 -9.65 -7.71
C PRO A 136 13.66 -9.20 -9.06
N LYS A 137 13.94 -7.90 -9.18
CA LYS A 137 14.76 -7.37 -10.28
C LYS A 137 15.91 -6.58 -9.66
N GLY A 138 16.92 -7.31 -9.21
CA GLY A 138 18.25 -6.75 -8.96
C GLY A 138 18.92 -7.06 -7.62
N TYR A 139 18.36 -7.91 -6.76
CA TYR A 139 19.05 -8.28 -5.51
C TYR A 139 19.85 -9.58 -5.67
N VAL A 140 21.16 -9.45 -5.89
CA VAL A 140 22.12 -10.43 -5.39
C VAL A 140 22.18 -10.20 -3.87
N MET A 141 21.30 -10.89 -3.15
CA MET A 141 21.36 -10.92 -1.69
C MET A 141 22.47 -11.90 -1.31
N GLY A 142 23.55 -11.38 -0.74
CA GLY A 142 24.52 -12.19 -0.02
C GLY A 142 23.77 -13.04 1.01
N GLN A 143 23.90 -14.35 0.88
CA GLN A 143 23.35 -15.30 1.83
C GLN A 143 24.26 -15.27 3.06
N ASP A 144 23.80 -14.70 4.18
CA ASP A 144 24.35 -15.05 5.48
C ASP A 144 23.86 -16.46 5.83
N VAL A 145 24.58 -17.45 5.31
CA VAL A 145 24.50 -18.84 5.78
C VAL A 145 25.23 -18.90 7.11
N GLN A 146 24.47 -19.10 8.17
CA GLN A 146 25.01 -19.50 9.46
C GLN A 146 25.43 -20.97 9.40
N GLU A 147 26.71 -21.23 9.12
CA GLU A 147 27.32 -22.54 9.33
C GLU A 147 28.43 -22.49 10.36
N SER A 148 28.18 -23.27 11.41
CA SER A 148 29.06 -23.59 12.53
C SER A 148 30.33 -24.32 12.06
N GLY A 149 31.48 -23.75 12.42
CA GLY A 149 32.74 -24.43 12.71
C GLY A 149 33.20 -25.60 11.83
N ARG A 150 34.15 -25.34 10.92
CA ARG A 150 35.33 -26.21 10.71
C ARG A 150 36.44 -25.46 9.96
N SER A 151 37.59 -25.31 10.61
CA SER A 151 38.86 -24.91 9.99
C SER A 151 39.29 -25.96 8.96
N ILE A 152 39.92 -25.56 7.85
CA ILE A 152 41.18 -26.11 7.31
C ILE A 152 41.57 -25.45 5.95
N LYS A 153 42.73 -24.79 5.99
CA LYS A 153 43.89 -24.71 5.07
C LYS A 153 43.73 -24.31 3.58
N THR A 154 44.47 -23.24 3.28
CA THR A 154 45.31 -22.94 2.10
C THR A 154 45.43 -24.02 1.02
N TYR A 155 45.16 -23.60 -0.23
CA TYR A 155 45.82 -24.12 -1.42
C TYR A 155 46.22 -22.96 -2.33
N GLU A 156 47.53 -22.74 -2.47
CA GLU A 156 48.13 -22.09 -3.64
C GLU A 156 48.08 -23.04 -4.84
N GLY A 157 48.03 -22.50 -6.06
CA GLY A 157 48.17 -23.26 -7.32
C GLY A 157 47.47 -22.55 -8.49
N SER A 158 48.12 -21.56 -9.11
CA SER A 158 48.90 -21.71 -10.36
C SER A 158 48.05 -21.92 -11.62
N ALA A 159 47.86 -20.85 -12.40
CA ALA A 159 47.83 -20.90 -13.87
C ALA A 159 47.94 -19.48 -14.43
N GLY A 160 49.08 -19.15 -15.03
CA GLY A 160 49.32 -17.85 -15.64
C GLY A 160 50.74 -17.75 -16.20
N ILE A 161 51.07 -18.62 -17.15
CA ILE A 161 52.25 -18.48 -18.01
C ILE A 161 51.85 -18.89 -19.41
N GLU A 162 51.67 -17.89 -20.29
CA GLU A 162 52.12 -17.96 -21.68
C GLU A 162 52.72 -16.60 -22.03
N GLU A 163 54.05 -16.56 -21.95
CA GLU A 163 54.94 -15.61 -22.63
C GLU A 163 55.01 -15.98 -24.12
N LEU A 164 55.02 -14.99 -25.01
CA LEU A 164 56.18 -14.63 -25.87
C LEU A 164 55.74 -13.81 -27.09
N GLY A 165 56.39 -12.66 -27.28
CA GLY A 165 56.32 -11.90 -28.55
C GLY A 165 56.97 -10.52 -28.49
N ARG A 166 58.31 -10.51 -28.53
CA ARG A 166 59.26 -9.39 -28.36
C ARG A 166 59.32 -8.43 -29.59
N SER A 167 59.82 -7.20 -29.34
CA SER A 167 60.45 -6.20 -30.27
C SER A 167 59.52 -5.28 -31.08
N GLN A 168 59.78 -3.98 -31.31
CA GLN A 168 60.93 -3.11 -31.07
C GLN A 168 60.55 -1.62 -31.26
N ASP A 169 61.40 -0.78 -30.69
CA ASP A 169 61.68 0.66 -30.80
C ASP A 169 61.09 1.59 -31.91
N LEU A 170 60.92 2.84 -31.46
CA LEU A 170 61.10 4.16 -32.11
C LEU A 170 60.81 4.34 -33.62
N GLN A 171 59.87 5.25 -33.90
CA GLN A 171 60.15 6.54 -34.56
C GLN A 171 59.06 7.58 -34.27
#